data_AF-A0A819WCT7-F1
#
_entry.id   AF-A0A819WCT7-F1
#
_cell.length_a   1.000
_cell.length_b   1.000
_cell.length_c   1.000
_cell.angle_alpha   90.00
_cell.angle_beta   90.00
_cell.angle_gamma   90.00
#
_symmetry.space_group_name_H-M   'P 1'
#
loop_
_entity.id
_entity.type
_entity.pdbx_description
1 polymer ?
#
loop_
_entity_poly.entity_id
_entity_poly.type
_entity_poly.pdbx_seq_one_letter_code
_entity_poly.pdbx_strand_id
1 'polypeptide(L)' 'MLVVSLSLIIGPHPQQKNFFFANGSSGHGLQHAPAIGRALSEFITDFKYTSIDLTRFGFQRVVNNTPIFEPMIV' A
#
# COMPACT_ATOMS: atom_id res chain seq x y z
N MET A 1 20.72 -3.30 -4.07
CA MET A 1 20.25 -2.70 -2.80
C MET A 1 18.77 -2.41 -2.97
N LEU A 2 17.89 -3.11 -2.24
CA LEU A 2 16.45 -2.80 -2.29
C LEU A 2 16.26 -1.40 -1.68
N VAL A 3 15.87 -0.43 -2.50
CA VAL A 3 15.50 0.90 -1.99
C VAL A 3 14.09 0.79 -1.44
N VAL A 4 13.98 0.44 -0.16
CA VAL A 4 12.69 0.37 0.54
C VAL A 4 12.40 1.75 1.10
N SER A 5 11.41 2.45 0.53
CA SER A 5 10.86 3.65 1.15
C SER A 5 9.96 3.27 2.32
N LEU A 6 9.93 4.13 3.33
CA LEU A 6 9.09 4.03 4.54
C LEU A 6 7.60 4.32 4.26
N SER A 7 7.16 4.26 3.01
CA SER A 7 5.77 4.53 2.62
C SER A 7 4.95 3.24 2.60
N LEU A 8 3.62 3.40 2.70
CA LEU A 8 2.64 2.30 2.62
C LEU A 8 2.94 1.30 1.50
N ILE A 9 2.75 0.01 1.81
CA ILE A 9 2.63 -1.09 0.84
C ILE A 9 1.25 -1.70 1.04
N ILE A 10 0.43 -1.65 -0.01
CA ILE A 10 -0.96 -2.15 0.02
C ILE A 10 -1.30 -2.90 -1.27
N GLY A 11 -2.14 -3.91 -1.17
CA GLY A 11 -2.64 -4.68 -2.31
C GLY A 11 -2.10 -6.11 -2.39
N PRO A 12 -2.35 -6.84 -3.48
CA PRO A 12 -2.08 -8.27 -3.56
C PRO A 12 -0.58 -8.58 -3.66
N HIS A 13 -0.17 -9.74 -3.13
CA HIS A 13 1.16 -10.29 -3.38
C HIS A 13 1.27 -10.77 -4.84
N PRO A 14 2.37 -10.46 -5.56
CA PRO A 14 2.48 -10.79 -7.00
C PRO A 14 2.49 -12.30 -7.28
N GLN A 15 2.97 -13.11 -6.33
CA GLN A 15 3.13 -14.56 -6.50
C GLN A 15 2.24 -15.42 -5.60
N GLN A 16 1.67 -14.86 -4.54
CA GLN A 16 0.95 -15.63 -3.51
C GLN A 16 -0.52 -15.24 -3.58
N LYS A 17 -1.37 -16.19 -3.99
CA LYS A 17 -2.81 -15.96 -4.08
C LYS A 17 -3.39 -15.75 -2.68
N ASN A 18 -4.40 -14.89 -2.58
CA ASN A 18 -5.11 -14.55 -1.34
C ASN A 18 -4.21 -13.97 -0.23
N PHE A 19 -3.02 -13.46 -0.59
CA PHE A 19 -2.16 -12.72 0.33
C PHE A 19 -2.21 -11.24 -0.04
N PHE A 20 -2.45 -10.39 0.97
CA PHE A 20 -2.56 -8.95 0.79
C PHE A 20 -1.64 -8.20 1.76
N PHE A 21 -1.03 -7.14 1.27
CA PHE A 21 -0.27 -6.18 2.06
C PHE A 21 -1.18 -5.04 2.54
N ALA A 22 -0.87 -4.54 3.74
CA ALA A 22 -1.35 -3.29 4.31
C ALA A 22 -0.40 -2.89 5.44
N ASN A 23 0.84 -2.53 5.10
CA ASN A 23 1.91 -2.29 6.07
C ASN A 23 2.85 -1.15 5.63
N GLY A 24 3.82 -0.78 6.48
CA GLY A 24 4.85 0.20 6.10
C GLY A 24 4.39 1.65 6.15
N SER A 25 3.40 2.01 6.98
CA SER A 25 2.87 3.38 7.14
C SER A 25 3.65 4.26 8.14
N SER A 26 4.88 3.86 8.49
CA SER A 26 5.92 4.60 9.24
C SER A 26 5.50 5.65 10.26
N GLY A 27 4.63 5.26 11.19
CA GLY A 27 4.19 6.10 12.32
C GLY A 27 2.82 6.76 12.13
N HIS A 28 2.38 6.95 10.88
CA HIS A 28 1.07 7.56 10.55
C HIS A 28 -0.03 6.52 10.31
N GLY A 29 0.25 5.25 10.60
CA GLY A 29 -0.68 4.15 10.35
C GLY A 29 -2.04 4.32 11.01
N LEU A 30 -2.08 4.90 12.21
CA LEU A 30 -3.34 5.17 12.91
C LEU A 30 -4.20 6.21 12.18
N GLN A 31 -3.58 7.24 11.61
CA GLN A 31 -4.28 8.27 10.82
C GLN A 31 -4.79 7.69 9.49
N HIS A 32 -4.00 6.83 8.84
CA HIS A 32 -4.32 6.25 7.54
C HIS A 32 -5.20 4.99 7.61
N ALA A 33 -5.35 4.37 8.79
CA ALA A 33 -6.06 3.11 8.96
C ALA A 33 -7.48 3.08 8.36
N PRO A 34 -8.34 4.12 8.52
CA PRO A 34 -9.67 4.11 7.91
C PRO A 34 -9.64 4.05 6.38
N ALA A 35 -8.75 4.83 5.75
CA ALA A 35 -8.59 4.86 4.30
C ALA A 35 -8.02 3.53 3.77
N ILE A 36 -7.00 2.99 4.44
CA ILE A 36 -6.37 1.70 4.11
C ILE A 36 -7.39 0.57 4.20
N GLY A 37 -8.14 0.50 5.30
CA GLY A 37 -9.15 -0.54 5.52
C GLY A 37 -10.25 -0.49 4.47
N ARG A 38 -10.76 0.71 4.15
CA ARG A 38 -11.77 0.88 3.11
C ARG A 38 -11.25 0.44 1.74
N ALA A 39 -10.10 0.93 1.33
CA ALA A 39 -9.52 0.63 0.02
C ALA A 39 -9.19 -0.87 -0.12
N LEU A 40 -8.66 -1.50 0.93
CA LEU A 40 -8.36 -2.94 0.88
C LEU A 40 -9.62 -3.79 0.85
N SER A 41 -10.66 -3.43 1.60
CA SER A 41 -11.95 -4.13 1.58
C SER A 41 -12.59 -4.09 0.19
N GLU A 42 -12.58 -2.93 -0.46
CA GLU A 42 -13.04 -2.77 -1.85
C GLU A 42 -12.20 -3.62 -2.80
N PHE A 43 -10.87 -3.61 -2.65
CA PHE A 43 -10.00 -4.41 -3.50
C PHE A 43 -10.26 -5.92 -3.34
N ILE A 44 -10.49 -6.39 -2.12
CA ILE A 44 -10.77 -7.82 -1.85
C ILE A 44 -12.14 -8.22 -2.43
N THR A 45 -13.14 -7.33 -2.34
CA THR A 45 -14.52 -7.64 -2.75
C THR A 45 -14.73 -7.47 -4.26
N ASP A 46 -14.18 -6.39 -4.83
CA ASP A 46 -14.47 -5.94 -6.19
C ASP A 46 -13.27 -6.05 -7.14
N PHE A 47 -12.11 -6.55 -6.66
CA PHE A 47 -10.84 -6.63 -7.39
C PHE A 47 -10.32 -5.28 -7.92
N LYS A 48 -10.79 -4.18 -7.34
CA LYS A 48 -10.35 -2.82 -7.68
C LYS A 48 -10.49 -1.89 -6.48
N TYR A 49 -9.69 -0.84 -6.47
CA TYR A 49 -9.96 0.32 -5.63
C TYR A 49 -11.14 1.10 -6.21
N THR A 50 -12.08 1.53 -5.36
CA THR A 50 -13.26 2.28 -5.80
C THR A 50 -13.27 3.70 -5.24
N SER A 51 -13.18 3.85 -3.92
CA SER A 51 -13.27 5.15 -3.26
C SER A 51 -11.95 5.90 -3.23
N ILE A 52 -10.83 5.18 -3.07
CA ILE A 52 -9.49 5.74 -2.94
C ILE A 52 -8.52 4.88 -3.76
N ASP A 53 -7.95 5.45 -4.81
CA ASP A 53 -6.95 4.76 -5.62
C ASP A 53 -5.58 4.73 -4.91
N LEU A 54 -5.21 3.55 -4.41
CA LEU A 54 -3.93 3.29 -3.76
C LEU A 54 -2.96 2.48 -4.65
N THR A 55 -3.22 2.36 -5.95
CA THR A 55 -2.41 1.56 -6.90
C THR A 55 -0.93 1.94 -6.86
N ARG A 56 -0.61 3.23 -6.69
CA ARG A 56 0.78 3.72 -6.58
C ARG A 56 1.55 3.14 -5.40
N PHE A 57 0.87 2.69 -4.34
CA PHE A 57 1.46 2.07 -3.15
C PHE A 57 1.58 0.55 -3.27
N GLY A 58 1.26 -0.03 -4.43
CA GLY A 58 1.35 -1.47 -4.69
C GLY A 58 2.77 -2.03 -4.61
N PHE A 59 2.88 -3.32 -4.31
CA PHE A 59 4.16 -4.04 -4.20
C PHE A 59 5.05 -3.93 -5.45
N GLN A 60 4.44 -3.77 -6.63
CA GLN A 60 5.16 -3.63 -7.90
C GLN A 60 6.21 -2.51 -7.87
N ARG A 61 5.99 -1.44 -7.09
CA ARG A 61 6.95 -0.35 -6.94
C ARG A 61 8.28 -0.80 -6.31
N VAL A 62 8.23 -1.79 -5.42
CA VAL A 62 9.42 -2.36 -4.76
C VAL A 62 10.21 -3.18 -5.77
N VAL A 63 9.51 -3.99 -6.58
CA VAL A 63 10.10 -4.77 -7.68
C VAL A 63 10.76 -3.85 -8.71
N ASN A 64 10.10 -2.74 -9.04
CA ASN A 64 10.57 -1.78 -10.03
C ASN A 64 11.61 -0.77 -9.49
N ASN A 65 11.97 -0.83 -8.21
CA ASN A 65 12.81 0.19 -7.54
C ASN A 65 12.30 1.63 -7.74
N THR A 66 10.99 1.84 -7.67
CA THR A 66 10.35 3.16 -7.71
C THR A 66 9.85 3.56 -6.31
N PRO A 67 10.73 4.03 -5.42
CA PRO A 67 10.36 4.42 -4.07
C PRO A 67 9.44 5.65 -4.06
N ILE A 68 8.53 5.70 -3.09
CA ILE A 68 7.73 6.88 -2.79
C ILE A 68 8.28 7.46 -1.50
N PHE A 69 8.81 8.68 -1.57
CA PHE A 69 9.24 9.41 -0.38
C PHE A 69 8.09 10.28 0.11
N GLU A 70 7.66 10.03 1.33
CA GLU A 70 6.72 10.92 2.02
C GLU A 70 7.54 12.00 2.74
N PRO A 71 7.23 13.29 2.57
CA PRO A 71 7.81 14.32 3.42
C PRO A 71 7.41 14.00 4.87
N MET A 72 8.35 14.11 5.81
CA MET A 72 8.00 14.00 7.22
C MET A 72 7.09 15.16 7.58
N ILE A 73 5.79 14.88 7.71
CA ILE A 73 4.82 15.81 8.27
C ILE A 73 4.68 15.39 9.73
N VAL A 74 5.19 16.25 10.62
CA VAL A 74 5.02 16.18 12.09
C VAL A 74 3.63 16.68 12.45
#